data_AF-A0A952LIE0-F1
#
_entry.id   AF-A0A952LIE0-F1
#
_cell.length_a   1.000
_cell.length_b   1.000
_cell.length_c   1.000
_cell.angle_alpha   90.00
_cell.angle_beta   90.00
_cell.angle_gamma   90.00
#
_symmetry.space_group_name_H-M   'P 1'
#
loop_
_entity.id
_entity.type
_entity.pdbx_description
1 polymer ?
#
loop_
_entity_poly.entity_id
_entity_poly.type
_entity_poly.pdbx_seq_one_letter_code
_entity_poly.pdbx_strand_id
1 'polypeptide(L)'
;MNDSSSIHQKRILPLIHAVVFSCLMLSASTATALEFFCEVTGDERFIRVELPGQIHLCEVTVTNRVNERRVMWYANNDSLFCSAKAYELRDKYIDQWGFECSNWPDTDGIDDLSARQRNILDQQLKALISEGRNSVEPFTVVGVKAAASSLVNNTAGAIAFQFFLSDNTNDALTDRTYVILDDTEQWRVLTQLDKLATLVDKSADYQVSTAIVASISEAGAIEIATSVKPTKNKANCQGSQVLLTLQNGDVKTRTPHRYVCS
;
A
#
# COMPACT_ATOMS: atom_id res chain seq x y z
N MET A 1 47.43 60.11 37.10
CA MET A 1 47.30 59.27 38.30
C MET A 1 45.91 58.66 38.31
N ASN A 2 45.89 57.33 38.40
CA ASN A 2 44.82 56.38 38.68
C ASN A 2 43.74 56.08 37.63
N ASP A 3 43.98 54.92 36.99
CA ASP A 3 43.05 53.90 36.50
C ASP A 3 41.74 53.74 37.26
N SER A 4 40.68 53.40 36.51
CA SER A 4 39.84 52.25 36.87
C SER A 4 39.03 51.74 35.67
N SER A 5 39.39 50.52 35.24
CA SER A 5 38.55 49.40 34.74
C SER A 5 37.10 49.39 35.28
N SER A 6 36.07 48.75 34.72
CA SER A 6 35.81 47.86 33.57
C SER A 6 34.31 47.46 33.66
N ILE A 7 33.80 46.72 32.65
CA ILE A 7 32.76 45.68 32.70
C ILE A 7 31.41 45.98 32.04
N HIS A 8 31.27 45.30 30.90
CA HIS A 8 30.10 44.83 30.17
C HIS A 8 28.89 44.36 31.00
N GLN A 9 27.68 44.61 30.48
CA GLN A 9 26.53 43.75 30.77
C GLN A 9 25.56 43.57 29.59
N LYS A 10 25.69 42.38 28.98
CA LYS A 10 24.63 41.42 28.58
C LYS A 10 23.47 41.89 27.69
N ARG A 11 23.41 41.31 26.49
CA ARG A 11 22.17 40.67 25.98
C ARG A 11 22.46 39.26 25.48
N ILE A 12 21.54 38.38 25.85
CA ILE A 12 21.60 36.92 25.83
C ILE A 12 20.90 36.40 24.55
N LEU A 13 21.47 35.30 24.04
CA LEU A 13 21.13 34.33 22.97
C LEU A 13 19.63 34.01 22.73
N PRO A 14 19.23 33.42 21.56
CA PRO A 14 19.47 31.98 21.27
C PRO A 14 19.89 31.68 19.81
N LEU A 15 20.88 30.80 19.58
CA LEU A 15 20.79 29.33 19.50
C LEU A 15 20.00 28.83 18.27
N ILE A 16 20.68 28.83 17.11
CA ILE A 16 20.21 28.23 15.86
C ILE A 16 20.30 26.71 16.01
N HIS A 17 19.14 26.05 16.15
CA HIS A 17 19.03 24.61 15.97
C HIS A 17 19.08 24.32 14.47
N ALA A 18 20.20 23.75 14.01
CA ALA A 18 20.29 23.16 12.69
C ALA A 18 19.41 21.89 12.68
N VAL A 19 18.22 22.02 12.09
CA VAL A 19 17.31 20.90 11.84
C VAL A 19 17.93 20.04 10.75
N VAL A 20 18.30 18.81 11.13
CA VAL A 20 18.72 17.74 10.23
C VAL A 20 17.54 17.43 9.32
N PHE A 21 17.68 17.82 8.04
CA PHE A 21 16.69 17.59 7.00
C PHE A 21 16.76 16.10 6.61
N SER A 22 15.98 15.27 7.29
CA SER A 22 15.81 13.86 6.95
C SER A 22 15.05 13.77 5.62
N CYS A 23 15.79 13.51 4.56
CA CYS A 23 15.30 13.37 3.21
C CYS A 23 14.57 12.02 3.09
N LEU A 24 13.27 11.98 3.39
CA LEU A 24 12.42 10.83 3.03
C LEU A 24 12.21 10.82 1.52
N MET A 25 13.01 10.02 0.83
CA MET A 25 12.78 9.64 -0.55
C MET A 25 11.54 8.75 -0.62
N LEU A 26 10.43 9.24 -1.16
CA LEU A 26 9.30 8.41 -1.56
C LEU A 26 9.64 7.73 -2.88
N SER A 27 10.18 6.52 -2.78
CA SER A 27 10.22 5.54 -3.87
C SER A 27 8.78 5.23 -4.32
N ALA A 28 8.58 4.98 -5.61
CA ALA A 28 7.35 4.35 -6.08
C ALA A 28 7.22 2.99 -5.37
N SER A 29 6.39 2.94 -4.34
CA SER A 29 6.16 1.75 -3.54
C SER A 29 5.38 0.76 -4.40
N THR A 30 6.06 -0.28 -4.87
CA THR A 30 5.40 -1.53 -5.22
C THR A 30 4.66 -1.99 -3.97
N ALA A 31 3.33 -2.06 -4.02
CA ALA A 31 2.52 -2.53 -2.90
C ALA A 31 2.94 -3.97 -2.57
N THR A 32 3.65 -4.15 -1.46
CA THR A 32 4.05 -5.44 -0.91
C THR A 32 3.32 -5.67 0.40
N ALA A 33 2.88 -6.91 0.63
CA ALA A 33 2.02 -7.30 1.74
C ALA A 33 2.68 -7.05 3.10
N LEU A 34 3.59 -7.95 3.44
CA LEU A 34 4.31 -7.96 4.70
C LEU A 34 5.77 -7.61 4.45
N GLU A 35 6.34 -6.72 5.24
CA GLU A 35 7.77 -6.39 5.18
C GLU A 35 8.41 -6.34 6.58
N PHE A 36 9.53 -7.04 6.73
CA PHE A 36 10.41 -6.94 7.90
C PHE A 36 11.77 -6.38 7.49
N PHE A 37 12.25 -5.40 8.23
CA PHE A 37 13.63 -4.94 8.16
C PHE A 37 14.44 -5.62 9.26
N CYS A 38 15.42 -6.43 8.87
CA CYS A 38 16.29 -7.18 9.76
C CYS A 38 17.73 -6.71 9.59
N GLU A 39 18.41 -6.38 10.69
CA GLU A 39 19.80 -5.95 10.67
C GLU A 39 20.67 -6.65 11.71
N VAL A 40 21.94 -6.85 11.35
CA VAL A 40 23.03 -7.23 12.26
C VAL A 40 24.27 -6.47 11.80
N THR A 41 25.30 -6.34 12.65
CA THR A 41 26.49 -5.53 12.33
C THR A 41 27.05 -5.83 10.94
N GLY A 42 26.84 -4.89 9.99
CA GLY A 42 27.32 -4.98 8.62
C GLY A 42 26.40 -5.66 7.59
N ASP A 43 25.24 -6.19 7.99
CA ASP A 43 24.27 -6.89 7.11
C ASP A 43 22.84 -6.41 7.39
N GLU A 44 22.15 -5.92 6.35
CA GLU A 44 20.71 -5.62 6.40
C GLU A 44 19.98 -6.45 5.36
N ARG A 45 18.80 -6.91 5.75
CA ARG A 45 17.92 -7.71 4.91
C ARG A 45 16.48 -7.27 5.06
N PHE A 46 15.78 -7.27 3.93
CA PHE A 46 14.35 -7.04 3.85
C PHE A 46 13.68 -8.38 3.57
N ILE A 47 12.87 -8.87 4.50
CA ILE A 47 12.00 -10.03 4.29
C ILE A 47 10.67 -9.50 3.79
N ARG A 48 10.21 -9.94 2.61
CA ARG A 48 8.98 -9.46 1.99
C ARG A 48 8.05 -10.58 1.58
N VAL A 49 6.74 -10.36 1.70
CA VAL A 49 5.72 -11.14 1.02
C VAL A 49 5.30 -10.38 -0.24
N GLU A 50 5.59 -10.98 -1.39
CA GLU A 50 5.19 -10.47 -2.70
C GLU A 50 3.87 -11.13 -3.13
N LEU A 51 2.86 -10.31 -3.45
CA LEU A 51 1.53 -10.75 -3.89
C LEU A 51 1.00 -9.86 -5.04
N PRO A 52 0.95 -10.35 -6.30
CA PRO A 52 1.48 -11.64 -6.73
C PRO A 52 3.01 -11.70 -6.69
N GLY A 53 3.56 -12.91 -6.57
CA GLY A 53 4.99 -13.16 -6.78
C GLY A 53 5.37 -13.09 -8.26
N GLN A 54 6.67 -13.11 -8.55
CA GLN A 54 7.16 -13.06 -9.95
C GLN A 54 6.75 -14.30 -10.75
N ILE A 55 6.71 -15.47 -10.11
CA ILE A 55 6.39 -16.75 -10.77
C ILE A 55 5.15 -17.39 -10.14
N HIS A 56 5.01 -17.30 -8.81
CA HIS A 56 3.96 -17.96 -8.04
C HIS A 56 2.88 -16.97 -7.60
N LEU A 57 1.75 -17.49 -7.08
CA LEU A 57 0.71 -16.62 -6.51
C LEU A 57 1.30 -15.72 -5.42
N CYS A 58 2.08 -16.27 -4.49
CA CYS A 58 2.81 -15.49 -3.51
C CYS A 58 4.24 -16.02 -3.33
N GLU A 59 5.17 -15.12 -3.01
CA GLU A 59 6.58 -15.43 -2.76
C GLU A 59 7.06 -14.74 -1.48
N VAL A 60 7.78 -15.46 -0.63
CA VAL A 60 8.51 -14.89 0.51
C VAL A 60 9.94 -14.67 0.06
N THR A 61 10.37 -13.41 0.01
CA THR A 61 11.65 -13.01 -0.53
C THR A 61 12.53 -12.38 0.52
N VAL A 62 13.84 -12.50 0.33
CA VAL A 62 14.86 -11.79 1.09
C VAL A 62 15.65 -10.94 0.11
N THR A 63 15.77 -9.65 0.39
CA THR A 63 16.62 -8.73 -0.36
C THR A 63 17.69 -8.15 0.56
N ASN A 64 18.95 -8.16 0.14
CA ASN A 64 20.05 -7.54 0.90
C ASN A 64 20.32 -6.09 0.46
N ARG A 65 21.26 -5.40 1.13
CA ARG A 65 21.68 -4.02 0.79
C ARG A 65 22.13 -3.81 -0.67
N VAL A 66 22.57 -4.85 -1.36
CA VAL A 66 22.99 -4.77 -2.77
C VAL A 66 21.88 -5.17 -3.74
N ASN A 67 20.62 -5.20 -3.27
CA ASN A 67 19.42 -5.59 -4.00
C ASN A 67 19.46 -7.01 -4.59
N GLU A 68 20.26 -7.91 -4.01
CA GLU A 68 20.19 -9.33 -4.37
C GLU A 68 18.93 -9.93 -3.76
N ARG A 69 18.01 -10.37 -4.62
CA ARG A 69 16.73 -10.99 -4.25
C ARG A 69 16.83 -12.51 -4.25
N ARG A 70 16.34 -13.16 -3.19
CA ARG A 70 16.21 -14.61 -3.09
C ARG A 70 14.81 -15.01 -2.65
N VAL A 71 14.20 -15.97 -3.34
CA VAL A 71 12.92 -16.56 -2.94
C VAL A 71 13.20 -17.68 -1.93
N MET A 72 12.65 -17.55 -0.73
CA MET A 72 12.83 -18.50 0.36
C MET A 72 11.68 -19.51 0.43
N TRP A 73 10.45 -19.05 0.19
CA TRP A 73 9.25 -19.87 0.08
C TRP A 73 8.31 -19.29 -0.98
N TYR A 74 7.38 -20.11 -1.43
CA TYR A 74 6.32 -19.69 -2.34
C TYR A 74 5.07 -20.55 -2.15
N ALA A 75 3.93 -20.03 -2.56
CA ALA A 75 2.71 -20.82 -2.73
C ALA A 75 1.94 -20.36 -3.98
N ASN A 76 1.22 -21.31 -4.59
CA ASN A 76 0.36 -21.04 -5.74
C ASN A 76 -1.12 -20.88 -5.37
N ASN A 77 -1.48 -21.20 -4.12
CA ASN A 77 -2.87 -21.38 -3.77
C ASN A 77 -3.36 -20.68 -2.51
N ASP A 78 -2.45 -20.20 -1.67
CA ASP A 78 -2.75 -19.76 -0.31
C ASP A 78 -1.79 -18.62 0.06
N SER A 79 -2.25 -17.38 0.07
CA SER A 79 -1.43 -16.23 0.46
C SER A 79 -1.11 -16.21 1.97
N LEU A 80 -1.98 -16.79 2.82
CA LEU A 80 -1.71 -16.90 4.27
C LEU A 80 -0.50 -17.76 4.56
N PHE A 81 -0.24 -18.78 3.73
CA PHE A 81 0.97 -19.57 3.83
C PHE A 81 2.23 -18.69 3.72
N CYS A 82 2.25 -17.74 2.79
CA CYS A 82 3.38 -16.84 2.61
C CYS A 82 3.54 -15.89 3.80
N SER A 83 2.46 -15.30 4.34
CA SER A 83 2.53 -14.50 5.56
C SER A 83 3.09 -15.32 6.73
N ALA A 84 2.57 -16.54 6.96
CA ALA A 84 3.07 -17.42 8.02
C ALA A 84 4.57 -17.76 7.85
N LYS A 85 5.02 -18.01 6.62
CA LYS A 85 6.44 -18.30 6.32
C LYS A 85 7.34 -17.09 6.48
N ALA A 86 6.85 -15.87 6.24
CA ALA A 86 7.61 -14.67 6.50
C ALA A 86 7.84 -14.45 8.00
N TYR A 87 6.83 -14.69 8.86
CA TYR A 87 6.99 -14.68 10.31
C TYR A 87 7.97 -15.77 10.79
N GLU A 88 7.83 -17.01 10.30
CA GLU A 88 8.77 -18.09 10.62
C GLU A 88 10.21 -17.73 10.21
N LEU A 89 10.39 -17.06 9.06
CA LEU A 89 11.69 -16.61 8.61
C LEU A 89 12.25 -15.53 9.53
N ARG A 90 11.47 -14.48 9.84
CA ARG A 90 11.86 -13.42 10.78
C ARG A 90 12.33 -14.01 12.11
N ASP A 91 11.58 -14.96 12.66
CA ASP A 91 11.91 -15.57 13.95
C ASP A 91 13.23 -16.35 13.87
N LYS A 92 13.52 -17.03 12.74
CA LYS A 92 14.85 -17.65 12.52
C LYS A 92 15.98 -16.62 12.45
N TYR A 93 15.74 -15.47 11.80
CA TYR A 93 16.71 -14.38 11.76
C TYR A 93 17.08 -13.88 13.16
N ILE A 94 16.09 -13.75 14.03
CA ILE A 94 16.29 -13.35 15.42
C ILE A 94 16.96 -14.47 16.22
N ASP A 95 16.32 -15.64 16.30
CA ASP A 95 16.65 -16.68 17.27
C ASP A 95 17.94 -17.46 16.92
N GLN A 96 18.23 -17.62 15.62
CA GLN A 96 19.35 -18.46 15.15
C GLN A 96 20.51 -17.64 14.61
N TRP A 97 20.24 -16.46 14.05
CA TRP A 97 21.25 -15.66 13.34
C TRP A 97 21.57 -14.33 14.02
N GLY A 98 20.86 -13.98 15.11
CA GLY A 98 21.18 -12.81 15.94
C GLY A 98 20.90 -11.47 15.25
N PHE A 99 19.96 -11.43 14.31
CA PHE A 99 19.46 -10.18 13.72
C PHE A 99 18.45 -9.51 14.65
N GLU A 100 18.41 -8.19 14.60
CA GLU A 100 17.31 -7.39 15.12
C GLU A 100 16.33 -7.12 13.98
N CYS A 101 15.09 -7.59 14.10
CA CYS A 101 14.06 -7.38 13.09
C CYS A 101 12.96 -6.45 13.59
N SER A 102 12.53 -5.53 12.74
CA SER A 102 11.41 -4.62 12.97
C SER A 102 10.36 -4.78 11.86
N ASN A 103 9.10 -4.56 12.21
CA ASN A 103 8.03 -4.52 11.24
C ASN A 103 8.10 -3.21 10.47
N TRP A 104 8.10 -3.29 9.15
CA TRP A 104 7.82 -2.13 8.33
C TRP A 104 6.30 -1.88 8.29
N PRO A 105 5.82 -0.64 8.16
CA PRO A 105 4.37 -0.39 8.08
C PRO A 105 3.75 -1.19 6.93
N ASP A 106 2.69 -1.96 7.22
CA ASP A 106 1.84 -2.54 6.19
C ASP A 106 1.20 -1.37 5.43
N THR A 107 1.53 -1.27 4.14
CA THR A 107 1.03 -0.21 3.26
C THR A 107 -0.06 -0.71 2.33
N ASP A 108 -0.35 -2.00 2.29
CA ASP A 108 -1.31 -2.59 1.39
C ASP A 108 -2.51 -3.23 2.11
N GLY A 109 -2.48 -3.43 3.42
CA GLY A 109 -3.58 -4.02 4.19
C GLY A 109 -3.70 -5.53 4.00
N ILE A 110 -2.66 -6.19 3.47
CA ILE A 110 -2.64 -7.62 3.17
C ILE A 110 -2.26 -8.48 4.38
N ASP A 111 -1.95 -7.91 5.53
CA ASP A 111 -1.88 -8.73 6.76
C ASP A 111 -3.10 -8.56 7.67
N ASP A 112 -3.90 -7.52 7.49
CA ASP A 112 -5.04 -7.20 8.38
C ASP A 112 -6.31 -8.03 8.15
N LEU A 113 -6.62 -8.40 6.91
CA LEU A 113 -7.76 -9.27 6.56
C LEU A 113 -7.67 -10.65 7.24
N SER A 114 -8.84 -11.12 7.65
CA SER A 114 -9.08 -12.45 8.18
C SER A 114 -8.82 -13.58 7.17
N ALA A 115 -8.72 -14.82 7.67
CA ALA A 115 -8.45 -15.98 6.82
C ALA A 115 -9.49 -16.19 5.71
N ARG A 116 -10.78 -15.96 6.00
CA ARG A 116 -11.86 -16.01 5.00
C ARG A 116 -11.63 -14.96 3.90
N GLN A 117 -11.34 -13.73 4.28
CA GLN A 117 -11.12 -12.63 3.34
C GLN A 117 -9.87 -12.86 2.47
N ARG A 118 -8.81 -13.48 3.03
CA ARG A 118 -7.65 -13.94 2.23
C ARG A 118 -8.00 -15.00 1.22
N ASN A 119 -8.87 -15.94 1.57
CA ASN A 119 -9.34 -16.93 0.63
C ASN A 119 -10.11 -16.27 -0.54
N ILE A 120 -10.93 -15.25 -0.26
CA ILE A 120 -11.61 -14.46 -1.31
C ILE A 120 -10.57 -13.73 -2.17
N LEU A 121 -9.56 -13.08 -1.57
CA LEU A 121 -8.47 -12.44 -2.29
C LEU A 121 -7.74 -13.41 -3.23
N ASP A 122 -7.36 -14.59 -2.74
CA ASP A 122 -6.67 -15.60 -3.54
C ASP A 122 -7.50 -16.06 -4.74
N GLN A 123 -8.81 -16.22 -4.55
CA GLN A 123 -9.72 -16.56 -5.65
C GLN A 123 -9.80 -15.44 -6.70
N GLN A 124 -9.98 -14.19 -6.26
CA GLN A 124 -10.06 -13.04 -7.17
C GLN A 124 -8.75 -12.78 -7.91
N LEU A 125 -7.62 -12.87 -7.21
CA LEU A 125 -6.30 -12.68 -7.80
C LEU A 125 -6.00 -13.76 -8.86
N LYS A 126 -6.29 -15.04 -8.57
CA LYS A 126 -6.13 -16.12 -9.57
C LYS A 126 -7.03 -15.91 -10.77
N ALA A 127 -8.28 -15.52 -10.56
CA ALA A 127 -9.22 -15.25 -11.64
C ALA A 127 -8.70 -14.11 -12.54
N LEU A 128 -8.22 -13.02 -11.94
CA LEU A 128 -7.69 -11.86 -12.67
C LEU A 128 -6.37 -12.15 -13.39
N ILE A 129 -5.47 -12.93 -12.77
CA ILE A 129 -4.24 -13.40 -13.44
C ILE A 129 -4.59 -14.29 -14.63
N SER A 130 -5.59 -15.17 -14.49
CA SER A 130 -6.06 -16.00 -15.60
C SER A 130 -6.69 -15.16 -16.71
N GLU A 131 -7.51 -14.15 -16.36
CA GLU A 131 -8.08 -13.20 -17.31
C GLU A 131 -6.98 -12.49 -18.11
N GLY A 132 -6.00 -11.89 -17.43
CA GLY A 132 -4.92 -11.14 -18.08
C GLY A 132 -4.00 -11.98 -18.97
N ARG A 133 -3.87 -13.28 -18.69
CA ARG A 133 -3.14 -14.22 -19.57
C ARG A 133 -3.93 -14.59 -20.81
N ASN A 134 -5.25 -14.56 -20.74
CA ASN A 134 -6.16 -15.04 -21.79
C ASN A 134 -6.89 -13.90 -22.54
N SER A 135 -6.62 -12.64 -22.21
CA SER A 135 -7.21 -11.47 -22.85
C SER A 135 -6.59 -11.17 -24.21
N VAL A 136 -7.34 -10.50 -25.08
CA VAL A 136 -6.87 -10.02 -26.39
C VAL A 136 -5.72 -9.03 -26.23
N GLU A 137 -5.80 -8.20 -25.18
CA GLU A 137 -4.75 -7.29 -24.73
C GLU A 137 -4.22 -7.83 -23.39
N PRO A 138 -3.13 -8.63 -23.38
CA PRO A 138 -2.61 -9.25 -22.17
C PRO A 138 -2.10 -8.23 -21.17
N PHE A 139 -2.40 -8.46 -19.89
CA PHE A 139 -1.90 -7.66 -18.79
C PHE A 139 -1.37 -8.55 -17.66
N THR A 140 -0.48 -7.98 -16.84
CA THR A 140 0.02 -8.61 -15.63
C THR A 140 -0.52 -7.91 -14.40
N VAL A 141 -0.86 -8.66 -13.36
CA VAL A 141 -1.11 -8.08 -12.03
C VAL A 141 0.24 -7.91 -11.37
N VAL A 142 0.58 -6.69 -10.95
CA VAL A 142 1.92 -6.33 -10.41
C VAL A 142 1.89 -5.94 -8.93
N GLY A 143 0.69 -5.86 -8.35
CA GLY A 143 0.51 -5.64 -6.92
C GLY A 143 -0.96 -5.63 -6.55
N VAL A 144 -1.23 -5.71 -5.25
CA VAL A 144 -2.59 -5.68 -4.71
C VAL A 144 -2.64 -4.76 -3.51
N LYS A 145 -3.79 -4.13 -3.27
CA LYS A 145 -4.11 -3.41 -2.05
C LYS A 145 -5.45 -3.87 -1.48
N ALA A 146 -5.40 -4.23 -0.20
CA ALA A 146 -6.40 -4.58 0.80
C ALA A 146 -7.18 -3.40 1.43
N ALA A 147 -8.51 -3.47 1.54
CA ALA A 147 -9.23 -2.84 2.67
C ALA A 147 -10.48 -3.65 3.03
N ALA A 148 -10.79 -3.79 4.32
CA ALA A 148 -12.04 -4.41 4.79
C ALA A 148 -12.69 -3.59 5.89
N SER A 149 -14.03 -3.61 5.92
CA SER A 149 -14.80 -2.90 6.95
C SER A 149 -14.77 -3.59 8.31
N SER A 150 -14.44 -4.88 8.34
CA SER A 150 -14.26 -5.68 9.55
C SER A 150 -13.08 -6.62 9.35
N LEU A 151 -12.21 -6.72 10.35
CA LEU A 151 -11.07 -7.65 10.39
C LEU A 151 -11.41 -8.95 11.13
N VAL A 152 -12.61 -9.02 11.71
CA VAL A 152 -13.05 -10.18 12.49
C VAL A 152 -13.42 -11.31 11.55
N ASN A 153 -12.79 -12.48 11.74
CA ASN A 153 -13.07 -13.65 10.92
C ASN A 153 -14.56 -14.04 10.99
N ASN A 154 -15.12 -14.49 9.86
CA ASN A 154 -16.53 -14.87 9.73
C ASN A 154 -17.52 -13.78 10.18
N THR A 155 -17.20 -12.51 9.95
CA THR A 155 -18.11 -11.38 10.17
C THR A 155 -18.52 -10.78 8.84
N ALA A 156 -19.80 -10.45 8.69
CA ALA A 156 -20.30 -9.81 7.49
C ALA A 156 -19.64 -8.43 7.32
N GLY A 157 -19.43 -8.02 6.07
CA GLY A 157 -18.83 -6.73 5.79
C GLY A 157 -18.57 -6.51 4.30
N ALA A 158 -17.91 -5.39 4.03
CA ALA A 158 -17.46 -5.04 2.70
C ALA A 158 -15.94 -5.13 2.63
N ILE A 159 -15.45 -5.51 1.44
CA ILE A 159 -14.03 -5.65 1.15
C ILE A 159 -13.75 -4.92 -0.16
N ALA A 160 -12.64 -4.19 -0.22
CA ALA A 160 -12.12 -3.61 -1.44
C ALA A 160 -10.76 -4.24 -1.76
N PHE A 161 -10.64 -4.78 -2.97
CA PHE A 161 -9.38 -5.27 -3.54
C PHE A 161 -9.02 -4.40 -4.73
N GLN A 162 -7.94 -3.63 -4.62
CA GLN A 162 -7.39 -2.87 -5.74
C GLN A 162 -6.19 -3.62 -6.32
N PHE A 163 -6.31 -4.04 -7.56
CA PHE A 163 -5.26 -4.71 -8.32
C PHE A 163 -4.56 -3.70 -9.22
N PHE A 164 -3.24 -3.64 -9.12
CA PHE A 164 -2.41 -2.83 -10.01
C PHE A 164 -2.02 -3.69 -11.21
N LEU A 165 -2.28 -3.19 -12.41
CA LEU A 165 -2.13 -3.90 -13.66
C LEU A 165 -1.11 -3.19 -14.54
N SER A 166 -0.22 -3.96 -15.16
CA SER A 166 0.71 -3.46 -16.17
C SER A 166 0.35 -4.05 -17.54
N ASP A 167 0.23 -3.18 -18.53
CA ASP A 167 0.24 -3.60 -19.94
C ASP A 167 1.68 -4.02 -20.31
N ASN A 168 1.84 -5.25 -20.79
CA ASN A 168 3.14 -5.82 -21.15
C ASN A 168 3.81 -5.11 -22.35
N THR A 169 3.10 -4.22 -23.05
CA THR A 169 3.59 -3.56 -24.26
C THR A 169 4.12 -2.15 -24.03
N ASN A 170 3.56 -1.41 -23.06
CA ASN A 170 3.87 0.01 -22.86
C ASN A 170 4.24 0.38 -21.41
N ASP A 171 4.35 -0.61 -20.51
CA ASP A 171 4.52 -0.42 -19.06
C ASP A 171 3.51 0.56 -18.45
N ALA A 172 2.35 0.71 -19.09
CA ALA A 172 1.28 1.58 -18.63
C ALA A 172 0.60 0.92 -17.43
N LEU A 173 0.76 1.54 -16.26
CA LEU A 173 0.06 1.12 -15.05
C LEU A 173 -1.39 1.60 -15.08
N THR A 174 -2.31 0.67 -14.91
CA THR A 174 -3.73 0.91 -14.64
C THR A 174 -4.13 0.15 -13.38
N ASP A 175 -5.31 0.41 -12.86
CA ASP A 175 -5.83 -0.31 -11.71
C ASP A 175 -7.26 -0.79 -11.93
N ARG A 176 -7.61 -1.87 -11.23
CA ARG A 176 -8.95 -2.42 -11.17
C ARG A 176 -9.30 -2.68 -9.71
N THR A 177 -10.40 -2.11 -9.25
CA THR A 177 -10.88 -2.27 -7.88
C THR A 177 -12.15 -3.10 -7.85
N TYR A 178 -12.16 -4.19 -7.09
CA TYR A 178 -13.35 -4.95 -6.77
C TYR A 178 -13.88 -4.52 -5.42
N VAL A 179 -15.18 -4.24 -5.36
CA VAL A 179 -15.92 -4.07 -4.11
C VAL A 179 -16.77 -5.30 -3.90
N ILE A 180 -16.54 -5.98 -2.78
CA ILE A 180 -17.14 -7.27 -2.45
C ILE A 180 -17.98 -7.10 -1.21
N LEU A 181 -19.17 -7.70 -1.23
CA LEU A 181 -19.98 -7.91 -0.03
C LEU A 181 -19.80 -9.36 0.40
N ASP A 182 -19.40 -9.55 1.64
CA ASP A 182 -19.28 -10.86 2.31
C ASP A 182 -20.34 -10.93 3.40
N ASP A 183 -21.29 -11.85 3.30
CA ASP A 183 -22.39 -12.01 4.26
C ASP A 183 -22.16 -13.18 5.24
N THR A 184 -20.93 -13.72 5.29
CA THR A 184 -20.51 -14.91 6.06
C THR A 184 -20.94 -16.27 5.51
N GLU A 185 -21.93 -16.35 4.63
CA GLU A 185 -22.31 -17.61 3.97
C GLU A 185 -21.80 -17.64 2.53
N GLN A 186 -21.92 -16.51 1.85
CA GLN A 186 -21.51 -16.27 0.48
C GLN A 186 -20.85 -14.90 0.37
N TRP A 187 -20.22 -14.67 -0.76
CA TRP A 187 -19.71 -13.35 -1.12
C TRP A 187 -20.01 -13.09 -2.58
N ARG A 188 -20.10 -11.81 -2.94
CA ARG A 188 -20.30 -11.38 -4.32
C ARG A 188 -19.57 -10.09 -4.60
N VAL A 189 -19.07 -9.96 -5.82
CA VAL A 189 -18.59 -8.68 -6.34
C VAL A 189 -19.81 -7.78 -6.55
N LEU A 190 -19.90 -6.70 -5.79
CA LEU A 190 -20.95 -5.68 -5.91
C LEU A 190 -20.69 -4.79 -7.12
N THR A 191 -19.44 -4.35 -7.28
CA THR A 191 -19.02 -3.54 -8.42
C THR A 191 -17.54 -3.72 -8.74
N GLN A 192 -17.20 -3.49 -9.99
CA GLN A 192 -15.84 -3.41 -10.51
C GLN A 192 -15.60 -1.98 -11.01
N LEU A 193 -14.50 -1.39 -10.57
CA LEU A 193 -14.09 -0.03 -10.91
C LEU A 193 -12.75 -0.07 -11.61
N ASP A 194 -12.72 0.28 -12.89
CA ASP A 194 -11.48 0.41 -13.65
C ASP A 194 -10.99 1.85 -13.58
N LYS A 195 -9.67 2.03 -13.39
CA LYS A 195 -8.99 3.34 -13.30
C LYS A 195 -9.61 4.24 -12.23
N LEU A 196 -9.37 3.90 -10.96
CA LEU A 196 -9.99 4.58 -9.81
C LEU A 196 -9.80 6.11 -9.82
N ALA A 197 -8.64 6.58 -10.33
CA ALA A 197 -8.34 8.01 -10.45
C ALA A 197 -9.31 8.78 -11.36
N THR A 198 -9.96 8.10 -12.32
CA THR A 198 -10.92 8.71 -13.23
C THR A 198 -12.29 8.94 -12.60
N LEU A 199 -12.55 8.30 -11.45
CA LEU A 199 -13.79 8.43 -10.67
C LEU A 199 -13.72 9.55 -9.63
N VAL A 200 -12.54 10.11 -9.39
CA VAL A 200 -12.35 11.27 -8.51
C VAL A 200 -12.85 12.53 -9.21
N ASP A 201 -13.48 13.43 -8.45
CA ASP A 201 -14.06 14.66 -9.00
C ASP A 201 -13.01 15.49 -9.75
N LYS A 202 -13.33 15.83 -11.00
CA LYS A 202 -12.46 16.63 -11.87
C LYS A 202 -12.49 18.10 -11.46
N SER A 203 -11.35 18.76 -11.54
CA SER A 203 -11.21 20.21 -11.37
C SER A 203 -10.25 20.78 -12.41
N ALA A 204 -10.44 22.03 -12.80
CA ALA A 204 -9.51 22.75 -13.66
C ALA A 204 -8.18 23.09 -12.94
N ASP A 205 -8.17 23.09 -11.61
CA ASP A 205 -7.01 23.50 -10.81
C ASP A 205 -6.04 22.36 -10.50
N TYR A 206 -6.40 21.11 -10.80
CA TYR A 206 -5.53 19.96 -10.56
C TYR A 206 -5.83 18.75 -11.44
N GLN A 207 -4.83 17.87 -11.57
CA GLN A 207 -4.99 16.52 -12.09
C GLN A 207 -4.70 15.49 -10.99
N VAL A 208 -5.56 14.48 -10.87
CA VAL A 208 -5.30 13.31 -10.00
C VAL A 208 -4.34 12.39 -10.74
N SER A 209 -3.15 12.18 -10.18
CA SER A 209 -2.13 11.31 -10.77
C SER A 209 -2.33 9.86 -10.37
N THR A 210 -2.72 9.62 -9.13
CA THR A 210 -2.97 8.28 -8.58
C THR A 210 -4.15 8.34 -7.62
N ALA A 211 -4.86 7.22 -7.50
CA ALA A 211 -5.93 7.02 -6.53
C ALA A 211 -5.81 5.60 -5.98
N ILE A 212 -5.76 5.49 -4.65
CA ILE A 212 -5.67 4.21 -3.95
C ILE A 212 -6.80 4.07 -2.96
N VAL A 213 -7.32 2.86 -2.80
CA VAL A 213 -8.28 2.56 -1.73
C VAL A 213 -7.59 2.77 -0.39
N ALA A 214 -8.16 3.58 0.50
CA ALA A 214 -7.65 3.79 1.85
C ALA A 214 -8.44 3.00 2.88
N SER A 215 -9.78 3.02 2.77
CA SER A 215 -10.67 2.30 3.67
C SER A 215 -12.00 1.96 2.98
N ILE A 216 -12.77 1.05 3.57
CA ILE A 216 -14.13 0.73 3.13
C ILE A 216 -15.06 0.57 4.35
N SER A 217 -16.24 1.16 4.26
CA SER A 217 -17.31 0.99 5.27
C SER A 217 -18.16 -0.25 5.00
N GLU A 218 -18.90 -0.74 6.00
CA GLU A 218 -19.80 -1.90 5.87
C GLU A 218 -20.83 -1.74 4.74
N ALA A 219 -21.26 -0.52 4.47
CA ALA A 219 -22.21 -0.20 3.40
C ALA A 219 -21.55 -0.13 2.00
N GLY A 220 -20.25 -0.42 1.88
CA GLY A 220 -19.52 -0.36 0.62
C GLY A 220 -19.11 1.05 0.18
N ALA A 221 -19.16 2.06 1.07
CA ALA A 221 -18.54 3.35 0.77
C ALA A 221 -17.02 3.25 0.90
N ILE A 222 -16.31 3.65 -0.15
CA ILE A 222 -14.86 3.55 -0.30
C ILE A 222 -14.24 4.92 -0.06
N GLU A 223 -13.31 5.01 0.88
CA GLU A 223 -12.43 6.16 0.99
C GLU A 223 -11.23 5.96 0.08
N ILE A 224 -10.92 6.97 -0.71
CA ILE A 224 -9.82 6.96 -1.67
C ILE A 224 -8.83 8.03 -1.25
N ALA A 225 -7.56 7.65 -1.14
CA ALA A 225 -6.45 8.58 -1.03
C ALA A 225 -5.88 8.86 -2.43
N THR A 226 -5.56 10.12 -2.71
CA THR A 226 -5.13 10.56 -4.04
C THR A 226 -3.80 11.30 -3.97
N SER A 227 -2.94 11.12 -4.96
CA SER A 227 -1.89 12.09 -5.24
C SER A 227 -2.35 13.03 -6.34
N VAL A 228 -2.09 14.32 -6.13
CA VAL A 228 -2.66 15.40 -6.91
C VAL A 228 -1.51 16.28 -7.42
N LYS A 229 -1.57 16.59 -8.71
CA LYS A 229 -0.67 17.52 -9.39
C LYS A 229 -1.43 18.80 -9.73
N PRO A 230 -1.26 19.90 -8.97
CA PRO A 230 -1.91 21.17 -9.28
C PRO A 230 -1.46 21.71 -10.64
N THR A 231 -2.34 22.43 -11.33
CA THR A 231 -2.00 23.03 -12.63
C THR A 231 -1.13 24.27 -12.50
N LYS A 232 -1.25 25.00 -11.37
CA LYS A 232 -0.53 26.26 -11.10
C LYS A 232 0.73 26.10 -10.25
N ASN A 233 0.79 25.08 -9.39
CA ASN A 233 1.90 24.84 -8.46
C ASN A 233 2.53 23.46 -8.70
N LYS A 234 3.86 23.37 -8.64
CA LYS A 234 4.61 22.11 -8.77
C LYS A 234 4.73 21.31 -7.47
N ALA A 235 4.06 21.72 -6.41
CA ALA A 235 4.04 20.99 -5.14
C ALA A 235 3.28 19.67 -5.31
N ASN A 236 3.78 18.61 -4.67
CA ASN A 236 3.03 17.37 -4.54
C ASN A 236 1.93 17.58 -3.51
N CYS A 237 0.70 17.24 -3.86
CA CYS A 237 -0.43 17.36 -2.96
C CYS A 237 -1.07 15.99 -2.73
N GLN A 238 -1.60 15.80 -1.53
CA GLN A 238 -2.35 14.60 -1.16
C GLN A 238 -3.81 14.97 -0.97
N GLY A 239 -4.71 14.12 -1.43
CA GLY A 239 -6.13 14.34 -1.33
C GLY A 239 -6.91 13.11 -0.89
N SER A 240 -8.20 13.33 -0.67
CA SER A 240 -9.14 12.27 -0.38
C SER A 240 -10.53 12.55 -0.94
N GLN A 241 -11.24 11.46 -1.23
CA GLN A 241 -12.64 11.47 -1.64
C GLN A 241 -13.31 10.17 -1.19
N VAL A 242 -14.58 10.25 -0.78
CA VAL A 242 -15.41 9.08 -0.51
C VAL A 242 -16.34 8.84 -1.69
N LEU A 243 -16.29 7.62 -2.23
CA LEU A 243 -17.23 7.11 -3.21
C LEU A 243 -18.23 6.17 -2.54
N LEU A 244 -19.49 6.21 -2.95
CA LEU A 244 -20.52 5.28 -2.51
C LEU A 244 -20.88 4.33 -3.64
N THR A 245 -20.74 3.03 -3.37
CA THR A 245 -21.25 1.98 -4.24
C THR A 245 -22.75 1.81 -4.03
N LEU A 246 -23.49 1.67 -5.12
CA LEU A 246 -24.93 1.49 -5.14
C LEU A 246 -25.27 0.02 -5.38
N GLN A 247 -26.48 -0.40 -4.98
CA GLN A 247 -26.90 -1.80 -5.12
C GLN A 247 -26.97 -2.29 -6.57
N ASN A 248 -27.13 -1.37 -7.53
CA ASN A 248 -27.13 -1.66 -8.96
C ASN A 248 -25.70 -1.73 -9.55
N GLY A 249 -24.65 -1.61 -8.73
CA GLY A 249 -23.25 -1.62 -9.15
C GLY A 249 -22.71 -0.24 -9.53
N ASP A 250 -23.54 0.80 -9.61
CA ASP A 250 -23.08 2.15 -9.92
C ASP A 250 -22.28 2.76 -8.75
N VAL A 251 -21.48 3.76 -9.06
CA VAL A 251 -20.73 4.53 -8.07
C VAL A 251 -21.10 6.00 -8.16
N LYS A 252 -21.31 6.62 -6.99
CA LYS A 252 -21.53 8.06 -6.88
C LYS A 252 -20.57 8.70 -5.90
N THR A 253 -20.19 9.94 -6.17
CA THR A 253 -19.48 10.78 -5.21
C THR A 253 -20.32 10.99 -3.95
N ARG A 254 -19.75 10.72 -2.78
CA ARG A 254 -20.38 11.00 -1.47
C ARG A 254 -19.85 12.28 -0.85
N THR A 255 -18.57 12.57 -1.02
CA THR A 255 -17.92 13.79 -0.53
C THR A 255 -17.18 14.47 -1.69
N PRO A 256 -17.12 15.81 -1.74
CA PRO A 256 -16.26 16.47 -2.72
C PRO A 256 -14.79 16.06 -2.48
N HIS A 257 -13.99 16.01 -3.53
CA HIS A 257 -12.55 15.84 -3.41
C HIS A 257 -11.91 16.99 -2.64
N ARG A 258 -11.02 16.67 -1.69
CA ARG A 258 -10.26 17.65 -0.89
C ARG A 258 -8.78 17.30 -0.96
N TYR A 259 -7.90 18.31 -1.04
CA TYR A 259 -6.45 18.08 -1.08
C TYR A 259 -5.66 19.15 -0.33
N VAL A 260 -4.46 18.78 0.11
CA VAL A 260 -3.49 19.63 0.81
C VAL A 260 -2.12 19.46 0.14
N CYS A 261 -1.40 20.55 -0.04
CA CYS A 261 -0.07 20.58 -0.64
C CYS A 261 0.99 20.84 0.43
N SER A 262 2.14 20.17 0.33
CA SER A 262 3.32 20.42 1.18
C SER A 262 4.39 21.21 0.46
#